data_AF-R8MRY1-F1
#
_entry.id   AF-R8MRY1-F1
#
_cell.length_a   1.000
_cell.length_b   1.000
_cell.length_c   1.000
_cell.angle_alpha   90.00
_cell.angle_beta   90.00
_cell.angle_gamma   90.00
#
_symmetry.space_group_name_H-M   'P 1'
#
loop_
_entity.id
_entity.type
_entity.pdbx_description
1 polymer ?
#
loop_
_entity_poly.entity_id
_entity_poly.type
_entity_poly.pdbx_seq_one_letter_code
_entity_poly.pdbx_strand_id
1 'polypeptide(L)'
;MTLIENQLLDFYKSKLTSWNLIYKPIAVQYRISKSIFTIITLFFIAFYLYSLFSGNNNTTLTAPVTYLIIYCLIVIILFQLFKKIVIYPAQEQALKKYKINVKSPYWNESISLIIKSFLIQNNILNGDPKTDEKTLDFLIDIFHKRIEHLEKKGWATILSTYGGLSLLFIIPAWTALNQWINNPTNKIFNDVSQAIGYFLGISSLILIIIFFIWAPIRQGVLEEMFSSQLKDTRHLTQALENIRLAIHTPAYYQKIESKIMQPQIIDSIIQEYMTDSQEQTNISPLPNNMFVADEIEKLAILKDKKIITDEEFTKQKEKLLN
;
A
#
# COMPACT_ATOMS: atom_id res chain seq x y z
N MET A 1 -5.97 21.96 5.30
CA MET A 1 -4.85 21.18 4.74
C MET A 1 -3.96 22.18 4.02
N THR A 2 -2.79 22.49 4.57
CA THR A 2 -1.96 23.60 4.06
C THR A 2 -1.16 23.15 2.82
N LEU A 3 -0.84 24.09 1.91
CA LEU A 3 -0.06 23.81 0.70
C LEU A 3 1.27 23.09 1.02
N ILE A 4 1.93 23.54 2.10
CA ILE A 4 3.21 23.00 2.58
C ILE A 4 3.07 21.56 3.08
N GLU A 5 2.00 21.24 3.81
CA GLU A 5 1.72 19.89 4.30
C GLU A 5 1.62 18.89 3.13
N ASN A 6 0.87 19.26 2.09
CA ASN A 6 0.68 18.40 0.92
C ASN A 6 1.97 18.25 0.12
N GLN A 7 2.73 19.34 -0.07
CA GLN A 7 3.99 19.30 -0.80
C GLN A 7 5.03 18.42 -0.09
N LEU A 8 5.16 18.53 1.24
CA LEU A 8 6.11 17.73 1.99
C LEU A 8 5.72 16.25 2.01
N LEU A 9 4.43 15.96 2.14
CA LEU A 9 3.93 14.58 2.10
C LEU A 9 4.08 13.97 0.70
N ASP A 10 3.90 14.75 -0.36
CA ASP A 10 4.10 14.31 -1.73
C ASP A 10 5.57 14.02 -2.03
N PHE A 11 6.48 14.91 -1.63
CA PHE A 11 7.91 14.68 -1.68
C PHE A 11 8.32 13.39 -0.94
N TYR A 12 7.82 13.21 0.28
CA TYR A 12 8.10 12.02 1.07
C TYR A 12 7.61 10.75 0.35
N LYS A 13 6.36 10.76 -0.13
CA LYS A 13 5.77 9.61 -0.81
C LYS A 13 6.47 9.26 -2.11
N SER A 14 6.77 10.25 -2.93
CA SER A 14 7.32 10.09 -4.27
C SER A 14 8.79 9.69 -4.27
N LYS A 15 9.58 10.14 -3.28
CA LYS A 15 11.03 9.86 -3.25
C LYS A 15 11.53 9.10 -2.04
N LEU A 16 10.98 9.31 -0.85
CA LEU A 16 11.59 8.85 0.42
C LEU A 16 11.01 7.57 0.98
N THR A 17 9.92 7.04 0.40
CA THR A 17 9.38 5.74 0.82
C THR A 17 10.39 4.62 0.59
N SER A 18 10.31 3.57 1.40
CA SER A 18 11.14 2.36 1.20
C SER A 18 10.99 1.83 -0.23
N TRP A 19 9.79 1.88 -0.80
CA TRP A 19 9.56 1.55 -2.20
C TRP A 19 10.44 2.37 -3.14
N ASN A 20 10.37 3.70 -3.07
CA ASN A 20 11.06 4.57 -4.01
C ASN A 20 12.58 4.60 -3.81
N LEU A 21 13.05 4.57 -2.57
CA LEU A 21 14.48 4.55 -2.29
C LEU A 21 15.12 3.18 -2.62
N ILE A 22 14.48 2.07 -2.25
CA ILE A 22 15.13 0.75 -2.22
C ILE A 22 14.61 -0.18 -3.32
N TYR A 23 13.30 -0.25 -3.52
CA TYR A 23 12.67 -1.30 -4.33
C TYR A 23 12.33 -0.89 -5.77
N LYS A 24 12.21 0.41 -6.06
CA LYS A 24 11.89 0.95 -7.41
C LYS A 24 12.84 0.40 -8.49
N PRO A 25 14.18 0.31 -8.28
CA PRO A 25 15.10 -0.27 -9.27
C PRO A 25 14.83 -1.75 -9.60
N ILE A 26 14.22 -2.49 -8.66
CA ILE A 26 13.92 -3.92 -8.82
C ILE A 26 12.42 -4.21 -8.97
N ALA A 27 11.65 -3.20 -9.41
CA ALA A 27 10.21 -3.31 -9.56
C ALA A 27 9.80 -4.47 -10.49
N VAL A 28 10.62 -4.79 -11.50
CA VAL A 28 10.37 -5.91 -12.42
C VAL A 28 10.50 -7.26 -11.71
N GLN A 29 11.62 -7.50 -11.00
CA GLN A 29 11.79 -8.75 -10.24
C GLN A 29 10.66 -8.92 -9.21
N TYR A 30 10.27 -7.82 -8.55
CA TYR A 30 9.14 -7.82 -7.63
C TYR A 30 7.83 -8.23 -8.30
N ARG A 31 7.46 -7.62 -9.44
CA ARG A 31 6.24 -7.97 -10.18
C ARG A 31 6.22 -9.43 -10.58
N ILE A 32 7.35 -9.96 -11.05
CA ILE A 32 7.50 -11.37 -11.43
C ILE A 32 7.29 -12.27 -10.20
N SER A 33 7.97 -12.01 -9.08
CA SER A 33 7.81 -12.80 -7.86
C SER A 33 6.38 -12.78 -7.34
N LYS A 34 5.71 -11.63 -7.39
CA LYS A 34 4.29 -11.49 -7.01
C LYS A 34 3.37 -12.33 -7.91
N SER A 35 3.58 -12.29 -9.22
CA SER A 35 2.79 -13.10 -10.17
C SER A 35 2.98 -14.60 -9.94
N ILE A 36 4.22 -15.06 -9.74
CA ILE A 36 4.53 -16.46 -9.44
C ILE A 36 3.82 -16.91 -8.16
N PHE A 37 3.91 -16.12 -7.09
CA PHE A 37 3.24 -16.42 -5.82
C PHE A 37 1.72 -16.54 -5.98
N THR A 38 1.12 -15.66 -6.78
CA THR A 38 -0.33 -15.66 -7.06
C THR A 38 -0.74 -16.91 -7.83
N ILE A 39 0.01 -17.27 -8.87
CA ILE A 39 -0.26 -18.47 -9.69
C ILE A 39 -0.18 -19.73 -8.83
N ILE A 40 0.89 -19.90 -8.04
CA ILE A 40 1.06 -21.07 -7.17
C ILE A 40 -0.08 -21.16 -6.14
N THR A 41 -0.48 -20.02 -5.56
CA THR A 41 -1.60 -19.98 -4.62
C THR A 41 -2.92 -20.37 -5.28
N LEU A 42 -3.21 -19.89 -6.49
CA LEU A 42 -4.43 -20.26 -7.22
C LEU A 42 -4.45 -21.75 -7.57
N PHE A 43 -3.33 -22.30 -8.05
CA PHE A 43 -3.20 -23.75 -8.30
C PHE A 43 -3.44 -24.57 -7.04
N PHE A 44 -2.89 -24.13 -5.91
CA PHE A 44 -3.09 -24.81 -4.64
C PHE A 44 -4.56 -24.77 -4.19
N ILE A 45 -5.22 -23.62 -4.30
CA ILE A 45 -6.66 -23.50 -3.98
C ILE A 45 -7.48 -24.44 -4.86
N ALA A 46 -7.22 -24.50 -6.17
CA ALA A 46 -7.92 -25.39 -7.08
C ALA A 46 -7.72 -26.87 -6.69
N PHE A 47 -6.49 -27.25 -6.34
CA PHE A 47 -6.17 -28.62 -5.92
C PHE A 47 -6.77 -28.99 -4.56
N TYR A 48 -6.77 -28.05 -3.61
CA TYR A 48 -7.39 -28.20 -2.30
C TYR A 48 -8.90 -28.41 -2.43
N LEU A 49 -9.57 -27.58 -3.25
CA LEU A 49 -11.00 -27.72 -3.54
C LEU A 49 -11.30 -29.04 -4.25
N TYR A 50 -10.48 -29.43 -5.23
CA TYR A 50 -10.61 -30.74 -5.88
C TYR A 50 -10.49 -31.88 -4.86
N SER A 51 -9.51 -31.86 -3.95
CA SER A 51 -9.39 -32.87 -2.91
C SER A 51 -10.57 -32.90 -1.94
N LEU A 52 -11.24 -31.76 -1.72
CA LEU A 52 -12.36 -31.64 -0.78
C LEU A 52 -13.68 -32.13 -1.41
N PHE A 53 -13.84 -31.99 -2.73
CA PHE A 53 -15.07 -32.33 -3.45
C PHE A 53 -14.97 -33.58 -4.35
N SER A 54 -13.77 -34.10 -4.59
CA SER A 54 -13.58 -35.38 -5.29
C SER A 54 -14.07 -36.51 -4.41
N GLY A 55 -15.29 -36.97 -4.68
CA GLY A 55 -16.11 -37.89 -3.88
C GLY A 55 -15.58 -39.32 -3.79
N ASN A 56 -14.33 -39.49 -3.36
CA ASN A 56 -13.82 -40.80 -2.99
C ASN A 56 -14.06 -40.99 -1.48
N ASN A 57 -15.09 -41.76 -1.14
CA ASN A 57 -15.67 -41.92 0.21
C ASN A 57 -14.69 -42.44 1.31
N ASN A 58 -13.41 -42.60 1.01
CA ASN A 58 -12.37 -43.08 1.92
C ASN A 58 -11.35 -42.00 2.31
N THR A 59 -11.44 -40.78 1.79
CA THR A 59 -10.56 -39.68 2.20
C THR A 59 -11.03 -39.10 3.53
N THR A 60 -10.57 -39.73 4.61
CA THR A 60 -10.63 -39.16 5.95
C THR A 60 -10.10 -37.71 5.95
N LEU A 61 -10.52 -36.91 6.94
CA LEU A 61 -10.09 -35.52 7.18
C LEU A 61 -8.56 -35.28 7.15
N THR A 62 -7.76 -36.34 7.14
CA THR A 62 -6.30 -36.33 6.99
C THR A 62 -5.84 -35.73 5.66
N ALA A 63 -6.49 -36.04 4.53
CA ALA A 63 -6.06 -35.57 3.20
C ALA A 63 -6.03 -34.04 3.06
N PRO A 64 -7.11 -33.28 3.33
CA PRO A 64 -7.10 -31.82 3.24
C PRO A 64 -6.14 -31.16 4.24
N VAL A 65 -5.94 -31.75 5.43
CA VAL A 65 -4.98 -31.26 6.42
C VAL A 65 -3.55 -31.43 5.92
N THR A 66 -3.21 -32.57 5.32
CA THR A 66 -1.89 -32.81 4.71
C THR A 66 -1.60 -31.81 3.60
N TYR A 67 -2.57 -31.50 2.73
CA TYR A 67 -2.39 -30.48 1.70
C TYR A 67 -2.14 -29.09 2.30
N LEU A 68 -2.87 -28.72 3.36
CA LEU A 68 -2.66 -27.44 4.02
C LEU A 68 -1.25 -27.32 4.63
N ILE A 69 -0.74 -28.39 5.26
CA ILE A 69 0.63 -28.43 5.79
C ILE A 69 1.64 -28.25 4.64
N ILE A 70 1.45 -28.96 3.53
CA ILE A 70 2.32 -28.84 2.34
C ILE A 70 2.30 -27.39 1.80
N TYR A 71 1.14 -26.74 1.75
CA TYR A 71 1.04 -25.35 1.32
C TYR A 71 1.79 -24.40 2.24
N CYS A 72 1.63 -24.54 3.56
CA CYS A 72 2.38 -23.73 4.52
C CYS A 72 3.90 -23.86 4.31
N LEU A 73 4.40 -25.07 4.05
CA LEU A 73 5.81 -25.30 3.73
C LEU A 73 6.23 -24.62 2.42
N ILE A 74 5.42 -24.72 1.37
CA ILE A 74 5.66 -24.04 0.09
C ILE A 74 5.70 -22.52 0.27
N VAL A 75 4.76 -21.94 1.04
CA VAL A 75 4.72 -20.50 1.32
C VAL A 75 5.99 -20.05 2.05
N ILE A 76 6.45 -20.83 3.04
CA ILE A 76 7.71 -20.54 3.75
C ILE A 76 8.89 -20.54 2.76
N ILE A 77 8.99 -21.55 1.89
CA ILE A 77 10.06 -21.63 0.89
C ILE A 77 10.01 -20.44 -0.08
N LEU A 78 8.82 -20.12 -0.59
CA LEU A 78 8.61 -18.98 -1.50
C LEU A 78 8.98 -17.65 -0.83
N PHE A 79 8.68 -17.50 0.46
CA PHE A 79 9.08 -16.32 1.22
C PHE A 79 10.61 -16.17 1.34
N GLN A 80 11.33 -17.27 1.56
CA GLN A 80 12.79 -17.25 1.57
C GLN A 80 13.37 -16.93 0.18
N LEU A 81 12.77 -17.48 -0.88
CA LEU A 81 13.15 -17.15 -2.26
C LEU A 81 12.89 -15.67 -2.58
N PHE A 82 11.76 -15.13 -2.14
CA PHE A 82 11.44 -13.73 -2.28
C PHE A 82 12.48 -12.84 -1.59
N LYS A 83 12.89 -13.18 -0.36
CA LYS A 83 13.99 -12.46 0.32
C LYS A 83 15.26 -12.46 -0.51
N LYS A 84 15.62 -13.60 -1.10
CA LYS A 84 16.84 -13.75 -1.89
C LYS A 84 16.81 -13.03 -3.23
N ILE A 85 15.68 -13.06 -3.94
CA ILE A 85 15.54 -12.54 -5.30
C ILE A 85 15.15 -11.07 -5.32
N VAL A 86 14.43 -10.60 -4.29
CA VAL A 86 13.92 -9.23 -4.22
C VAL A 86 14.64 -8.46 -3.12
N ILE A 87 14.53 -8.87 -1.85
CA ILE A 87 14.97 -8.01 -0.74
C ILE A 87 16.49 -7.77 -0.71
N TYR A 88 17.31 -8.83 -0.77
CA TYR A 88 18.77 -8.69 -0.75
C TYR A 88 19.33 -7.88 -1.92
N PRO A 89 18.97 -8.14 -3.19
CA PRO A 89 19.48 -7.33 -4.29
C PRO A 89 19.01 -5.87 -4.23
N ALA A 90 17.79 -5.60 -3.73
CA ALA A 90 17.33 -4.22 -3.47
C ALA A 90 18.27 -3.50 -2.49
N GLN A 91 18.58 -4.16 -1.38
CA GLN A 91 19.43 -3.60 -0.34
C GLN A 91 20.86 -3.38 -0.82
N GLU A 92 21.39 -4.28 -1.65
CA GLU A 92 22.73 -4.13 -2.23
C GLU A 92 22.78 -2.98 -3.24
N GLN A 93 21.76 -2.83 -4.09
CA GLN A 93 21.66 -1.69 -5.02
C GLN A 93 21.52 -0.36 -4.28
N ALA A 94 20.69 -0.33 -3.23
CA ALA A 94 20.56 0.85 -2.37
C ALA A 94 21.91 1.19 -1.69
N LEU A 95 22.64 0.19 -1.20
CA LEU A 95 23.98 0.39 -0.62
C LEU A 95 24.95 0.96 -1.66
N LYS A 96 24.94 0.47 -2.90
CA LYS A 96 25.78 0.99 -3.99
C LYS A 96 25.42 2.44 -4.36
N LYS A 97 24.12 2.76 -4.44
CA LYS A 97 23.63 4.09 -4.83
C LYS A 97 23.85 5.13 -3.73
N TYR A 98 23.46 4.81 -2.49
CA TYR A 98 23.43 5.77 -1.39
C TYR A 98 24.65 5.68 -0.45
N LYS A 99 25.51 4.67 -0.62
CA LYS A 99 26.69 4.38 0.22
C LYS A 99 26.38 4.15 1.71
N ILE A 100 25.12 3.88 2.05
CA ILE A 100 24.66 3.59 3.41
C ILE A 100 23.89 2.28 3.42
N ASN A 101 24.10 1.50 4.46
CA ASN A 101 23.32 0.29 4.68
C ASN A 101 21.91 0.67 5.17
N VAL A 102 20.90 0.22 4.43
CA VAL A 102 19.47 0.40 4.73
C VAL A 102 19.09 -0.02 6.15
N LYS A 103 19.76 -1.03 6.71
CA LYS A 103 19.51 -1.52 8.08
C LYS A 103 20.36 -0.83 9.15
N SER A 104 21.25 0.09 8.77
CA SER A 104 22.05 0.82 9.74
C SER A 104 21.18 1.82 10.51
N PRO A 105 21.55 2.16 11.76
CA PRO A 105 20.89 3.24 12.48
C PRO A 105 20.82 4.51 11.61
N TYR A 106 21.97 4.88 11.00
CA TYR A 106 22.20 6.07 10.16
C TYR A 106 21.27 6.25 8.94
N TRP A 107 20.51 5.23 8.56
CA TRP A 107 19.56 5.32 7.45
C TRP A 107 18.44 6.31 7.76
N ASN A 108 17.91 6.30 8.99
CA ASN A 108 16.81 7.18 9.38
C ASN A 108 17.28 8.64 9.56
N GLU A 109 18.49 8.84 10.07
CA GLU A 109 19.13 10.16 10.16
C GLU A 109 19.39 10.70 8.76
N SER A 110 19.75 9.85 7.79
CA SER A 110 19.91 10.25 6.40
C SER A 110 18.58 10.69 5.76
N ILE A 111 17.47 10.00 6.03
CA ILE A 111 16.14 10.44 5.60
C ILE A 111 15.78 11.79 6.22
N SER A 112 16.06 11.96 7.52
CA SER A 112 15.82 13.21 8.25
C SER A 112 16.61 14.37 7.63
N LEU A 113 17.84 14.11 7.17
CA LEU A 113 18.64 15.10 6.46
C LEU A 113 18.11 15.45 5.08
N ILE A 114 17.64 14.47 4.32
CA ILE A 114 17.04 14.74 3.01
C ILE A 114 15.82 15.66 3.19
N ILE A 115 14.99 15.38 4.20
CA ILE A 115 13.85 16.23 4.55
C ILE A 115 14.31 17.62 4.97
N LYS A 116 15.32 17.74 5.84
CA LYS A 116 15.87 19.03 6.25
C LYS A 116 16.37 19.84 5.06
N SER A 117 17.17 19.24 4.18
CA SER A 117 17.68 19.89 2.97
C SER A 117 16.55 20.33 2.05
N PHE A 118 15.52 19.50 1.87
CA PHE A 118 14.33 19.85 1.10
C PHE A 118 13.61 21.08 1.69
N LEU A 119 13.42 21.12 3.01
CA LEU A 119 12.76 22.25 3.68
C LEU A 119 13.56 23.55 3.55
N ILE A 120 14.90 23.49 3.63
CA ILE A 120 15.77 24.65 3.42
C ILE A 120 15.72 25.11 1.96
N GLN A 121 15.84 24.20 1.00
CA GLN A 121 15.83 24.53 -0.44
C GLN A 121 14.50 25.15 -0.91
N ASN A 122 13.39 24.83 -0.23
CA ASN A 122 12.08 25.41 -0.51
C ASN A 122 11.77 26.67 0.34
N ASN A 123 12.75 27.24 1.04
CA ASN A 123 12.59 28.40 1.93
C ASN A 123 11.51 28.21 3.02
N ILE A 124 11.31 26.97 3.49
CA ILE A 124 10.42 26.66 4.62
C ILE A 124 11.18 26.84 5.93
N LEU A 125 12.45 26.42 5.96
CA LEU A 125 13.39 26.70 7.04
C LEU A 125 14.35 27.79 6.58
N ASN A 126 14.59 28.76 7.45
CA ASN A 126 15.39 29.96 7.17
C ASN A 126 16.78 29.90 7.80
N GLY A 127 17.09 28.84 8.56
CA GLY A 127 18.38 28.65 9.23
C GLY A 127 18.51 29.38 10.56
N ASP A 128 17.50 30.15 10.98
CA ASP A 128 17.42 30.71 12.32
C ASP A 128 16.77 29.68 13.28
N PRO A 129 17.51 29.18 14.30
CA PRO A 129 17.05 28.12 15.18
C PRO A 129 15.68 28.37 15.83
N LYS A 130 15.37 29.63 16.20
CA LYS A 130 14.12 29.95 16.92
C LYS A 130 12.90 29.96 16.02
N THR A 131 13.05 30.44 14.79
CA THR A 131 11.96 30.45 13.81
C THR A 131 11.77 29.07 13.20
N ASP A 132 12.87 28.37 12.90
CA ASP A 132 12.86 27.00 12.39
C ASP A 132 12.20 26.02 13.38
N GLU A 133 12.48 26.15 14.68
CA GLU A 133 11.82 25.34 15.72
C GLU A 133 10.30 25.53 15.71
N LYS A 134 9.82 26.79 15.67
CA LYS A 134 8.38 27.08 15.62
C LYS A 134 7.72 26.53 14.35
N THR A 135 8.40 26.64 13.21
CA THR A 135 7.92 26.08 11.94
C THR A 135 7.83 24.56 12.00
N LEU A 136 8.82 23.89 12.59
CA LEU A 136 8.80 22.45 12.78
C LEU A 136 7.69 22.02 13.74
N ASP A 137 7.50 22.72 14.86
CA ASP A 137 6.42 22.44 15.80
C ASP A 137 5.04 22.55 15.14
N PHE A 138 4.84 23.57 14.31
CA PHE A 138 3.63 23.73 13.52
C PHE A 138 3.41 22.55 12.55
N LEU A 139 4.45 22.13 11.82
CA LEU A 139 4.37 20.99 10.91
C LEU A 139 4.09 19.68 11.65
N ILE A 140 4.77 19.44 12.77
CA ILE A 140 4.60 18.26 13.61
C ILE A 140 3.15 18.20 14.15
N ASP A 141 2.59 19.31 14.63
CA ASP A 141 1.20 19.37 15.09
C ASP A 141 0.20 19.04 13.99
N ILE A 142 0.41 19.57 12.77
CA ILE A 142 -0.43 19.24 11.61
C ILE A 142 -0.39 17.74 11.32
N PHE A 143 0.80 17.13 11.28
CA PHE A 143 0.90 15.70 10.98
C PHE A 143 0.39 14.81 12.11
N HIS A 144 0.52 15.21 13.38
CA HIS A 144 -0.13 14.51 14.51
C HIS A 144 -1.66 14.50 14.38
N LYS A 145 -2.28 15.64 14.07
CA LYS A 145 -3.72 15.71 13.80
C LYS A 145 -4.13 14.82 12.63
N ARG A 146 -3.31 14.76 11.58
CA ARG A 146 -3.54 13.87 10.44
C ARG A 146 -3.42 12.39 10.82
N ILE A 147 -2.45 12.01 11.64
CA ILE A 147 -2.27 10.65 12.17
C ILE A 147 -3.53 10.24 12.94
N GLU A 148 -4.01 11.08 13.87
CA GLU A 148 -5.21 10.80 14.66
C GLU A 148 -6.43 10.54 13.76
N HIS A 149 -6.60 11.36 12.71
CA HIS A 149 -7.67 11.17 11.74
C HIS A 149 -7.54 9.87 10.94
N LEU A 150 -6.33 9.53 10.51
CA LEU A 150 -6.05 8.30 9.75
C LEU A 150 -6.21 7.04 10.61
N GLU A 151 -5.86 7.07 11.89
CA GLU A 151 -6.05 5.95 12.82
C GLU A 151 -7.53 5.61 13.02
N LYS A 152 -8.36 6.63 13.26
CA LYS A 152 -9.82 6.46 13.40
C LYS A 152 -10.44 5.82 12.15
N LYS A 153 -9.96 6.21 10.96
CA LYS A 153 -10.40 5.64 9.68
C LYS A 153 -9.85 4.23 9.41
N GLY A 154 -8.63 3.94 9.87
CA GLY A 154 -7.92 2.69 9.63
C GLY A 154 -8.61 1.47 10.25
N TRP A 155 -9.01 1.56 11.52
CA TRP A 155 -9.68 0.46 12.22
C TRP A 155 -11.00 0.05 11.58
N ALA A 156 -11.85 1.01 11.23
CA ALA A 156 -13.11 0.74 10.55
C ALA A 156 -12.90 0.05 9.20
N THR A 157 -11.87 0.48 8.46
CA THR A 157 -11.54 -0.10 7.14
C THR A 157 -10.97 -1.51 7.26
N ILE A 158 -10.12 -1.77 8.25
CA ILE A 158 -9.58 -3.12 8.53
C ILE A 158 -10.73 -4.06 8.89
N LEU A 159 -11.59 -3.66 9.82
CA LEU A 159 -12.71 -4.47 10.28
C LEU A 159 -13.71 -4.74 9.15
N SER A 160 -14.03 -3.73 8.32
CA SER A 160 -14.92 -3.91 7.18
C SER A 160 -14.31 -4.79 6.09
N THR A 161 -13.02 -4.65 5.82
CA THR A 161 -12.35 -5.39 4.73
C THR A 161 -12.19 -6.86 5.10
N TYR A 162 -11.62 -7.16 6.27
CA TYR A 162 -11.39 -8.55 6.68
C TYR A 162 -12.65 -9.22 7.22
N GLY A 163 -13.55 -8.45 7.86
CA GLY A 163 -14.87 -8.93 8.25
C GLY A 163 -15.74 -9.23 7.04
N GLY A 164 -15.74 -8.36 6.03
CA GLY A 164 -16.43 -8.60 4.76
C GLY A 164 -15.90 -9.82 4.02
N LEU A 165 -14.57 -9.98 3.95
CA LEU A 165 -13.96 -11.20 3.40
C LEU A 165 -14.38 -12.45 4.18
N SER A 166 -14.35 -12.39 5.52
CA SER A 166 -14.74 -13.52 6.36
C SER A 166 -16.19 -13.92 6.14
N LEU A 167 -17.11 -12.95 6.09
CA LEU A 167 -18.52 -13.19 5.80
C LEU A 167 -18.71 -13.80 4.40
N LEU A 168 -17.98 -13.32 3.39
CA LEU A 168 -18.05 -13.83 2.02
C LEU A 168 -17.75 -15.33 1.95
N PHE A 169 -16.86 -15.84 2.80
CA PHE A 169 -16.52 -17.27 2.85
C PHE A 169 -17.36 -18.07 3.87
N ILE A 170 -17.84 -17.44 4.95
CA ILE A 170 -18.68 -18.09 5.97
C ILE A 170 -20.12 -18.27 5.48
N ILE A 171 -20.67 -17.33 4.71
CA ILE A 171 -22.06 -17.40 4.21
C ILE A 171 -22.31 -18.66 3.36
N PRO A 172 -21.46 -19.03 2.38
CA PRO A 172 -21.60 -20.30 1.66
C PRO A 172 -21.51 -21.53 2.57
N ALA A 173 -20.59 -21.54 3.54
CA ALA A 173 -20.45 -22.64 4.50
C ALA A 173 -21.69 -22.80 5.38
N TRP A 174 -22.28 -21.69 5.83
CA TRP A 174 -23.53 -21.67 6.59
C TRP A 174 -24.71 -22.14 5.74
N THR A 175 -24.78 -21.70 4.48
CA THR A 175 -25.83 -22.09 3.54
C THR A 175 -25.80 -23.60 3.28
N ALA A 176 -24.61 -24.17 3.09
CA ALA A 176 -24.42 -25.61 2.93
C ALA A 176 -24.85 -26.40 4.18
N LEU A 177 -24.50 -25.91 5.38
CA LEU A 177 -24.94 -26.52 6.64
C LEU A 177 -26.48 -26.48 6.76
N ASN A 178 -27.09 -25.32 6.48
CA ASN A 178 -28.54 -25.14 6.58
C ASN A 178 -29.29 -26.01 5.57
N GLN A 179 -28.77 -26.17 4.36
CA GLN A 179 -29.32 -27.10 3.37
C GLN A 179 -29.21 -28.55 3.83
N TRP A 180 -28.10 -28.95 4.45
CA TRP A 180 -27.95 -30.30 5.00
C TRP A 180 -28.94 -30.58 6.13
N ILE A 181 -29.10 -29.65 7.10
CA ILE A 181 -30.04 -29.80 8.22
C ILE A 181 -31.48 -30.01 7.72
N ASN A 182 -31.88 -29.25 6.69
CA ASN A 182 -33.26 -29.21 6.22
C ASN A 182 -33.58 -30.27 5.14
N ASN A 183 -32.60 -31.08 4.72
CA ASN A 183 -32.80 -32.05 3.64
C ASN A 183 -32.61 -33.50 4.14
N PRO A 184 -33.68 -34.19 4.56
CA PRO A 184 -33.60 -35.48 5.25
C PRO A 184 -33.09 -36.64 4.37
N THR A 185 -33.02 -36.46 3.05
CA THR A 185 -32.58 -37.48 2.08
C THR A 185 -31.07 -37.47 1.82
N ASN A 186 -30.34 -36.43 2.22
CA ASN A 186 -28.92 -36.27 1.90
C ASN A 186 -28.05 -36.28 3.17
N LYS A 187 -28.08 -37.41 3.90
CA LYS A 187 -27.30 -37.59 5.14
C LYS A 187 -25.87 -38.02 4.82
N ILE A 188 -25.06 -37.08 4.34
CA ILE A 188 -23.60 -37.25 4.21
C ILE A 188 -22.95 -37.42 5.60
N PHE A 189 -23.51 -36.77 6.64
CA PHE A 189 -23.13 -36.93 8.03
C PHE A 189 -24.19 -37.73 8.79
N ASN A 190 -23.74 -38.58 9.71
CA ASN A 190 -24.62 -39.48 10.47
C ASN A 190 -25.23 -38.81 11.71
N ASP A 191 -24.63 -37.73 12.20
CA ASP A 191 -25.03 -37.01 13.41
C ASP A 191 -24.92 -35.48 13.23
N VAL A 192 -25.80 -34.75 13.89
CA VAL A 192 -25.83 -33.28 13.94
C VAL A 192 -24.52 -32.73 14.53
N SER A 193 -23.95 -33.43 15.51
CA SER A 193 -22.65 -33.08 16.09
C SER A 193 -21.52 -33.07 15.04
N GLN A 194 -21.53 -34.04 14.12
CA GLN A 194 -20.51 -34.14 13.06
C GLN A 194 -20.65 -33.00 12.04
N ALA A 195 -21.87 -32.66 11.63
CA ALA A 195 -22.12 -31.57 10.70
C ALA A 195 -21.78 -30.19 11.30
N ILE A 196 -22.15 -29.96 12.56
CA ILE A 196 -21.78 -28.74 13.29
C ILE A 196 -20.24 -28.67 13.46
N GLY A 197 -19.60 -29.78 13.81
CA GLY A 197 -18.14 -29.87 13.93
C GLY A 197 -17.42 -29.56 12.61
N TYR A 198 -17.94 -30.05 11.49
CA TYR A 198 -17.41 -29.76 10.16
C TYR A 198 -17.54 -28.27 9.79
N PHE A 199 -18.71 -27.67 10.03
CA PHE A 199 -18.94 -26.24 9.80
C PHE A 199 -18.02 -25.36 10.66
N LEU A 200 -17.90 -25.67 11.95
CA LEU A 200 -17.00 -24.94 12.84
C LEU A 200 -15.54 -25.12 12.43
N GLY A 201 -15.16 -26.32 11.99
CA GLY A 201 -13.82 -26.61 11.47
C GLY A 201 -13.47 -25.77 10.24
N ILE A 202 -14.36 -25.73 9.23
CA ILE A 202 -14.17 -24.91 8.02
C ILE A 202 -14.15 -23.42 8.36
N SER A 203 -15.09 -22.96 9.19
CA SER A 203 -15.17 -21.54 9.57
C SER A 203 -13.92 -21.10 10.34
N SER A 204 -13.43 -21.93 11.27
CA SER A 204 -12.18 -21.70 11.98
C SER A 204 -10.98 -21.66 11.01
N LEU A 205 -10.92 -22.58 10.05
CA LEU A 205 -9.85 -22.62 9.05
C LEU A 205 -9.85 -21.37 8.15
N ILE A 206 -11.03 -20.90 7.72
CA ILE A 206 -11.19 -19.64 6.98
C ILE A 206 -10.67 -18.46 7.81
N LEU A 207 -11.05 -18.39 9.09
CA LEU A 207 -10.56 -17.35 10.00
C LEU A 207 -9.05 -17.43 10.20
N ILE A 208 -8.48 -18.64 10.33
CA ILE A 208 -7.03 -18.84 10.44
C ILE A 208 -6.33 -18.34 9.18
N ILE A 209 -6.81 -18.69 7.98
CA ILE A 209 -6.21 -18.22 6.72
C ILE A 209 -6.30 -16.69 6.63
N ILE A 210 -7.45 -16.09 6.91
CA ILE A 210 -7.65 -14.64 6.77
C ILE A 210 -6.83 -13.87 7.81
N PHE A 211 -6.87 -14.27 9.08
CA PHE A 211 -6.27 -13.50 10.17
C PHE A 211 -4.83 -13.88 10.49
N PHE A 212 -4.40 -15.13 10.26
CA PHE A 212 -3.05 -15.59 10.62
C PHE A 212 -2.12 -15.77 9.41
N ILE A 213 -2.64 -15.90 8.20
CA ILE A 213 -1.81 -15.99 6.99
C ILE A 213 -1.92 -14.69 6.20
N TRP A 214 -3.13 -14.29 5.83
CA TRP A 214 -3.33 -13.13 4.95
C TRP A 214 -3.06 -11.80 5.64
N ALA A 215 -3.57 -11.59 6.86
CA ALA A 215 -3.35 -10.33 7.58
C ALA A 215 -1.87 -10.05 7.89
N PRO A 216 -1.04 -11.02 8.34
CA PRO A 216 0.40 -10.79 8.54
C PRO A 216 1.17 -10.60 7.24
N ILE A 217 0.80 -11.27 6.15
CA ILE A 217 1.39 -11.00 4.83
C ILE A 217 1.07 -9.58 4.38
N ARG A 218 -0.18 -9.14 4.58
CA ARG A 218 -0.60 -7.77 4.25
C ARG A 218 0.10 -6.73 5.13
N GLN A 219 0.11 -6.90 6.45
CA GLN A 219 0.71 -5.94 7.38
C GLN A 219 2.25 -5.97 7.40
N GLY A 220 2.85 -7.15 7.23
CA GLY A 220 4.30 -7.31 7.28
C GLY A 220 4.98 -7.02 5.95
N VAL A 221 4.49 -7.60 4.84
CA VAL A 221 5.19 -7.56 3.55
C VAL A 221 4.63 -6.46 2.66
N LEU A 222 3.30 -6.38 2.55
CA LEU A 222 2.67 -5.40 1.67
C LEU A 222 2.66 -4.00 2.27
N GLU A 223 2.42 -3.81 3.57
CA GLU A 223 2.47 -2.48 4.20
C GLU A 223 3.91 -1.98 4.43
N GLU A 224 4.89 -2.88 4.48
CA GLU A 224 6.30 -2.50 4.52
C GLU A 224 6.83 -2.06 3.15
N MET A 225 6.30 -2.65 2.06
CA MET A 225 6.65 -2.28 0.68
C MET A 225 5.76 -1.21 0.07
N PHE A 226 4.48 -1.17 0.43
CA PHE A 226 3.51 -0.14 0.04
C PHE A 226 3.14 0.59 1.31
N SER A 227 3.82 1.71 1.52
CA SER A 227 3.57 2.51 2.69
C SER A 227 2.10 2.89 2.79
N SER A 228 1.47 2.51 3.90
CA SER A 228 0.16 3.04 4.20
C SER A 228 0.29 4.53 4.46
N GLN A 229 -0.72 5.31 4.08
CA GLN A 229 -0.72 6.76 4.31
C GLN A 229 -0.45 7.09 5.79
N LEU A 230 -0.90 6.23 6.71
CA LEU A 230 -0.62 6.35 8.14
C LEU A 230 0.87 6.12 8.46
N LYS A 231 1.47 5.05 7.92
CA LYS A 231 2.89 4.72 8.12
C LYS A 231 3.80 5.81 7.58
N ASP A 232 3.53 6.31 6.37
CA ASP A 232 4.26 7.44 5.77
C ASP A 232 4.19 8.68 6.65
N THR A 233 2.99 9.04 7.09
CA THR A 233 2.78 10.22 7.91
C THR A 233 3.52 10.09 9.25
N ARG A 234 3.53 8.90 9.86
CA ARG A 234 4.29 8.65 11.11
C ARG A 234 5.79 8.76 10.89
N HIS A 235 6.35 8.14 9.86
CA HIS A 235 7.80 8.22 9.59
C HIS A 235 8.24 9.64 9.24
N LEU A 236 7.43 10.38 8.47
CA LEU A 236 7.67 11.79 8.19
C LEU A 236 7.64 12.63 9.48
N THR A 237 6.66 12.41 10.35
CA THR A 237 6.55 13.10 11.64
C THR A 237 7.78 12.82 12.51
N GLN A 238 8.18 11.55 12.62
CA GLN A 238 9.37 11.15 13.37
C GLN A 238 10.65 11.78 12.80
N ALA A 239 10.76 11.89 11.49
CA ALA A 239 11.89 12.57 10.86
C ALA A 239 11.89 14.08 11.18
N LEU A 240 10.73 14.74 11.18
CA LEU A 240 10.60 16.15 11.58
C LEU A 240 10.97 16.36 13.05
N GLU A 241 10.55 15.46 13.94
CA GLU A 241 10.94 15.48 15.36
C GLU A 241 12.46 15.33 15.54
N ASN A 242 13.08 14.41 14.80
CA ASN A 242 14.53 14.26 14.80
C ASN A 242 15.24 15.53 14.32
N ILE A 243 14.70 16.22 13.31
CA ILE A 243 15.23 17.51 12.85
C ILE A 243 15.06 18.58 13.94
N ARG A 244 13.92 18.63 14.65
CA ARG A 244 13.71 19.56 15.76
C ARG A 244 14.74 19.33 16.87
N LEU A 245 14.96 18.10 17.27
CA LEU A 245 15.98 17.73 18.26
C LEU A 245 17.40 18.07 17.79
N ALA A 246 17.66 17.95 16.50
CA ALA A 246 18.94 18.27 15.88
C ALA A 246 19.32 19.74 15.99
N ILE A 247 18.35 20.64 15.88
CA ILE A 247 18.57 22.09 15.98
C ILE A 247 19.22 22.45 17.32
N HIS A 248 18.79 21.77 18.39
CA HIS A 248 19.31 21.98 19.75
C HIS A 248 20.62 21.25 20.04
N THR A 249 21.02 20.30 19.18
CA THR A 249 22.21 19.47 19.39
C THR A 249 23.13 19.41 18.16
N PRO A 250 23.72 20.55 17.72
CA PRO A 250 24.55 20.60 16.52
C PRO A 250 25.79 19.69 16.59
N ALA A 251 26.34 19.47 17.80
CA ALA A 251 27.46 18.57 18.03
C ALA A 251 27.15 17.10 17.70
N TYR A 252 25.89 16.68 17.80
CA TYR A 252 25.47 15.32 17.44
C TYR A 252 25.59 15.09 15.92
N TYR A 253 25.22 16.08 15.13
CA TYR A 253 25.29 16.00 13.67
C TYR A 253 26.72 15.98 13.14
N GLN A 254 27.60 16.80 13.71
CA GLN A 254 29.04 16.77 13.36
C GLN A 254 29.67 15.39 13.60
N LYS A 255 29.23 14.66 14.63
CA LYS A 255 29.77 13.34 14.96
C LYS A 255 29.36 12.24 13.98
N ILE A 256 28.23 12.40 13.31
CA ILE A 256 27.67 11.38 12.40
C ILE A 256 27.79 11.78 10.91
N GLU A 257 28.27 12.98 10.62
CA GLU A 257 28.34 13.57 9.28
C GLU A 257 29.06 12.68 8.23
N SER A 258 30.08 11.93 8.65
CA SER A 258 30.80 11.00 7.78
C SER A 258 30.10 9.65 7.56
N LYS A 259 29.03 9.36 8.31
CA LYS A 259 28.31 8.08 8.31
C LYS A 259 26.92 8.14 7.67
N ILE A 260 26.45 9.36 7.41
CA ILE A 260 25.19 9.70 6.75
C ILE A 260 25.38 9.87 5.24
N MET A 261 24.28 10.12 4.53
CA MET A 261 24.29 10.24 3.08
C MET A 261 25.07 11.48 2.64
N GLN A 262 25.91 11.31 1.61
CA GLN A 262 26.69 12.43 1.07
C GLN A 262 25.76 13.53 0.54
N PRO A 263 26.05 14.82 0.77
CA PRO A 263 25.20 15.92 0.34
C PRO A 263 24.84 15.89 -1.15
N GLN A 264 25.79 15.53 -2.01
CA GLN A 264 25.58 15.40 -3.45
C GLN A 264 24.46 14.41 -3.82
N ILE A 265 24.34 13.32 -3.07
CA ILE A 265 23.30 12.31 -3.27
C ILE A 265 21.96 12.87 -2.78
N ILE A 266 21.93 13.56 -1.64
CA ILE A 266 20.74 14.24 -1.12
C ILE A 266 20.21 15.24 -2.16
N ASP A 267 21.09 16.10 -2.67
CA ASP A 267 20.73 17.12 -3.66
C ASP A 267 20.19 16.47 -4.94
N SER A 268 20.81 15.39 -5.42
CA SER A 268 20.30 14.64 -6.58
C SER A 268 18.89 14.09 -6.38
N ILE A 269 18.56 13.58 -5.18
CA ILE A 269 17.22 13.06 -4.87
C ILE A 269 16.18 14.19 -4.91
N ILE A 270 16.53 15.37 -4.36
CA ILE A 270 15.64 16.53 -4.36
C ILE A 270 15.46 17.08 -5.78
N GLN A 271 16.55 17.19 -6.55
CA GLN A 271 16.48 17.62 -7.96
C GLN A 271 15.64 16.65 -8.80
N GLU A 272 15.79 15.33 -8.62
CA GLU A 272 14.95 14.33 -9.28
C GLU A 272 13.46 14.53 -8.95
N TYR A 273 13.12 15.06 -7.77
CA TYR A 273 11.72 15.39 -7.43
C TYR A 273 11.25 16.67 -8.13
N MET A 274 12.08 17.71 -8.13
CA MET A 274 11.72 18.98 -8.76
C MET A 274 11.51 18.80 -10.27
N THR A 275 12.37 18.01 -10.93
CA THR A 275 12.22 17.68 -12.36
C THR A 275 10.97 16.85 -12.62
N ASP A 276 10.72 15.77 -11.86
CA ASP A 276 9.52 14.94 -12.01
C ASP A 276 8.22 15.76 -11.80
N SER A 277 8.25 16.70 -10.85
CA SER A 277 7.11 17.60 -10.57
C SER A 277 6.88 18.61 -11.69
N GLN A 278 7.96 19.09 -12.33
CA GLN A 278 7.89 19.99 -13.49
C GLN A 278 7.42 19.27 -14.75
N GLU A 279 7.84 18.03 -14.99
CA GLU A 279 7.35 17.21 -16.10
C GLU A 279 5.86 16.88 -15.96
N GLN A 280 5.36 16.67 -14.73
CA GLN A 280 3.92 16.51 -14.48
C GLN A 280 3.11 17.77 -14.76
N THR A 281 3.69 18.96 -14.57
CA THR A 281 3.05 20.24 -14.98
C THR A 281 3.22 20.56 -16.46
N ASN A 282 4.21 19.95 -17.13
CA ASN A 282 4.54 20.16 -18.56
C ASN A 282 4.05 19.03 -19.47
N ILE A 283 3.19 18.12 -18.99
CA ILE A 283 2.43 17.25 -19.89
C ILE A 283 1.65 18.17 -20.82
N SER A 284 2.02 18.17 -22.10
CA SER A 284 1.41 18.96 -23.16
C SER A 284 -0.11 18.92 -23.05
N PRO A 285 -0.82 20.02 -23.37
CA PRO A 285 -2.27 19.99 -23.43
C PRO A 285 -2.67 18.78 -24.27
N LEU A 286 -3.51 17.91 -23.70
CA LEU A 286 -4.20 16.90 -24.48
C LEU A 286 -4.72 17.57 -25.76
N PRO A 287 -4.63 16.92 -26.93
CA PRO A 287 -5.12 17.52 -28.16
C PRO A 287 -6.53 18.04 -27.89
N ASN A 288 -6.75 19.34 -28.10
CA ASN A 288 -7.99 20.09 -27.76
C ASN A 288 -9.28 19.32 -28.11
N ASN A 289 -9.20 18.43 -29.09
CA ASN A 289 -10.28 17.58 -29.58
C ASN A 289 -10.86 16.60 -28.53
N MET A 290 -10.11 16.18 -27.50
CA MET A 290 -10.66 15.25 -26.47
C MET A 290 -11.56 15.96 -25.45
N PHE A 291 -11.26 17.20 -25.09
CA PHE A 291 -12.12 18.00 -24.20
C PHE A 291 -13.36 18.53 -24.92
N VAL A 292 -13.22 18.88 -26.20
CA VAL A 292 -14.37 19.28 -27.04
C VAL A 292 -15.37 18.14 -27.19
N ALA A 293 -14.91 16.89 -27.31
CA ALA A 293 -15.81 15.73 -27.37
C ALA A 293 -16.61 15.54 -26.07
N ASP A 294 -15.95 15.61 -24.90
CA ASP A 294 -16.60 15.50 -23.59
C ASP A 294 -17.58 16.66 -23.33
N GLU A 295 -17.27 17.88 -23.78
CA GLU A 295 -18.17 19.02 -23.65
C GLU A 295 -19.38 18.94 -24.59
N ILE A 296 -19.18 18.45 -25.83
CA ILE A 296 -20.30 18.18 -26.76
C ILE A 296 -21.20 17.07 -26.22
N GLU A 297 -20.65 16.04 -25.59
CA GLU A 297 -21.43 14.97 -24.95
C GLU A 297 -22.26 15.51 -23.78
N LYS A 298 -21.68 16.35 -22.93
CA LYS A 298 -22.43 17.04 -21.85
C LYS A 298 -23.55 17.92 -22.40
N LEU A 299 -23.29 18.67 -23.47
CA LEU A 299 -24.31 19.49 -24.13
C LEU A 299 -25.43 18.63 -24.74
N ALA A 300 -25.11 17.45 -25.28
CA ALA A 300 -26.09 16.51 -25.82
C ALA A 300 -27.00 15.96 -24.69
N ILE A 301 -26.42 15.62 -23.53
CA ILE A 301 -27.18 15.20 -22.34
C ILE A 301 -28.12 16.31 -21.85
N LEU A 302 -27.69 17.57 -21.89
CA LEU A 302 -28.53 18.72 -21.49
C LEU A 302 -29.67 18.97 -22.48
N LYS A 303 -29.42 18.78 -23.78
CA LYS A 303 -30.45 18.84 -24.83
C LYS A 303 -31.47 17.70 -24.66
N ASP A 304 -31.02 16.47 -24.44
CA ASP A 304 -31.91 15.31 -24.25
C ASP A 304 -32.81 15.46 -23.02
N LYS A 305 -32.30 16.13 -21.98
CA LYS A 305 -33.08 16.51 -20.79
C LYS A 305 -33.98 17.74 -21.00
N LYS A 306 -34.03 18.31 -22.21
CA LYS A 306 -34.76 19.53 -22.57
C LYS A 306 -34.41 20.77 -21.72
N ILE A 307 -33.17 20.81 -21.22
CA ILE A 307 -32.67 21.92 -20.39
C ILE A 307 -32.21 23.08 -21.28
N ILE A 308 -31.68 22.76 -22.46
CA ILE A 308 -31.31 23.73 -23.50
C ILE A 308 -32.10 23.43 -24.78
N THR A 309 -32.33 24.46 -25.58
CA THR A 309 -33.01 24.34 -26.89
C THR A 309 -32.06 23.82 -27.97
N ASP A 310 -32.63 23.30 -29.07
CA ASP A 310 -31.84 22.81 -30.22
C ASP A 310 -30.98 23.90 -30.86
N GLU A 311 -31.47 25.15 -30.86
CA GLU A 311 -30.72 26.31 -31.36
C GLU A 311 -29.53 26.66 -30.45
N GLU A 312 -29.71 26.62 -29.12
CA GLU A 312 -28.63 26.85 -28.15
C GLU A 312 -27.56 25.76 -28.19
N PHE A 313 -27.97 24.50 -28.33
CA PHE A 313 -27.04 23.38 -28.51
C PHE A 313 -26.16 23.59 -29.74
N THR A 314 -26.77 23.96 -30.87
CA THR A 314 -26.06 24.12 -32.15
C THR A 314 -25.06 25.29 -32.08
N LYS A 315 -25.48 26.43 -31.52
CA LYS A 315 -24.62 27.61 -31.35
C LYS A 315 -23.45 27.37 -30.41
N GLN A 316 -23.65 26.62 -29.32
CA GLN A 316 -22.57 26.29 -28.39
C GLN A 316 -21.62 25.24 -28.96
N LYS A 317 -22.13 24.23 -29.68
CA LYS A 317 -21.31 23.24 -30.39
C LYS A 317 -20.42 23.90 -31.45
N GLU A 318 -20.95 24.84 -32.22
CA GLU A 318 -20.18 25.58 -33.24
C GLU A 318 -19.08 26.45 -32.61
N LYS A 319 -19.34 27.02 -31.43
CA LYS A 319 -18.34 27.76 -30.65
C LYS A 319 -17.21 26.87 -30.10
N LEU A 320 -17.49 25.58 -29.86
CA LEU A 320 -16.51 24.61 -29.35
C LEU A 320 -15.66 23.98 -30.47
N LEU A 321 -16.10 24.07 -31.72
CA LEU A 321 -15.43 23.46 -32.88
C LEU A 321 -14.63 24.45 -33.74
N ASN A 322 -14.72 25.77 -33.46
CA ASN A 322 -13.98 26.85 -34.12
C ASN A 322 -12.90 27.43 -33.19
#